data_AF-U6KLF4-F1
#
_entry.id   AF-U6KLF4-F1
#
_cell.length_a   1.000
_cell.length_b   1.000
_cell.length_c   1.000
_cell.angle_alpha   90.00
_cell.angle_beta   90.00
_cell.angle_gamma   90.00
#
_symmetry.space_group_name_H-M   'P 1'
#
loop_
_entity.id
_entity.type
_entity.pdbx_description
1 polymer ?
#
loop_
_entity_poly.entity_id
_entity_poly.type
_entity_poly.pdbx_seq_one_letter_code
_entity_poly.pdbx_strand_id
1 'polypeptide(L)'
;MSVIRTVIGGTGESGSTTPILPEDGSTIQAFLLRIERRYTQMGLEPREWGNALIDHLVCPALTYWMYLRRTIDLSDWATVQRRLLERFDRTMSQSQLLTELAKVRWNGNLKEYTDQFAVVAERGLGLAPDKLADYYCTGLPTDFHLLITNNGKGKYQSWEQAVAAAIQLYEPKQSVLELRERTSRAIRAAVQDNGPSGHQEIENRSGGTHVNCFECQGRGHPARVCPSKGERTKRPGEICKKCGGVGHYARYCPTYERGRLEPADKSSREPTS
;
A
#
# COMPACT_ATOMS: atom_id res chain seq x y z
N MET A 1 -69.00 -33.86 -42.38
CA MET A 1 -69.47 -33.92 -40.99
C MET A 1 -68.34 -33.47 -40.09
N SER A 2 -68.38 -32.19 -39.72
CA SER A 2 -67.38 -31.49 -38.91
C SER A 2 -67.69 -31.68 -37.43
N VAL A 3 -66.68 -31.97 -36.60
CA VAL A 3 -66.76 -31.72 -35.15
C VAL A 3 -65.46 -31.06 -34.72
N ILE A 4 -65.56 -29.75 -34.53
CA ILE A 4 -64.56 -28.88 -33.92
C ILE A 4 -64.60 -29.12 -32.41
N ARG A 5 -63.44 -29.36 -31.79
CA ARG A 5 -63.24 -29.14 -30.35
C ARG A 5 -62.03 -28.25 -30.13
N THR A 6 -62.34 -26.98 -29.90
CA THR A 6 -61.47 -25.98 -29.28
C THR A 6 -61.43 -26.25 -27.78
N VAL A 7 -60.25 -26.44 -27.18
CA VAL A 7 -60.07 -26.28 -25.73
C VAL A 7 -58.69 -25.68 -25.43
N ILE A 8 -58.76 -24.40 -25.05
CA ILE A 8 -58.11 -23.72 -23.93
C ILE A 8 -56.58 -23.68 -23.91
N GLY A 9 -56.08 -22.46 -24.09
CA GLY A 9 -54.69 -22.08 -23.88
C GLY A 9 -54.21 -22.38 -22.47
N GLY A 10 -53.08 -23.06 -22.40
CA GLY A 10 -52.20 -23.01 -21.24
C GLY A 10 -51.31 -21.79 -21.36
N THR A 11 -51.64 -20.73 -20.63
CA THR A 11 -50.65 -19.78 -20.12
C THR A 11 -49.77 -20.54 -19.13
N GLY A 12 -48.74 -21.19 -19.66
CA GLY A 12 -47.62 -21.72 -18.88
C GLY A 12 -46.65 -20.58 -18.64
N GLU A 13 -46.52 -20.20 -17.38
CA GLU A 13 -45.66 -19.14 -16.88
C GLU A 13 -44.24 -19.24 -17.46
N SER A 14 -43.83 -18.23 -18.23
CA SER A 14 -42.41 -17.96 -18.49
C SER A 14 -41.77 -17.47 -17.20
N GLY A 15 -41.53 -18.40 -16.26
CA GLY A 15 -40.55 -18.20 -15.21
C GLY A 15 -39.20 -18.05 -15.90
N SER A 16 -38.70 -16.82 -15.99
CA SER A 16 -37.42 -16.49 -16.59
C SER A 16 -36.30 -17.20 -15.81
N THR A 17 -36.09 -18.47 -16.14
CA THR A 17 -35.08 -19.30 -15.53
C THR A 17 -33.79 -18.95 -16.24
N THR A 18 -33.01 -18.03 -15.66
CA THR A 18 -31.73 -17.58 -16.21
C THR A 18 -30.92 -18.77 -16.70
N PRO A 19 -30.57 -18.90 -18.00
CA PRO A 19 -29.89 -20.08 -18.49
C PRO A 19 -28.55 -20.26 -17.76
N ILE A 20 -28.22 -21.50 -17.37
CA ILE A 20 -26.88 -21.79 -16.85
C ILE A 20 -25.92 -21.65 -18.02
N LEU A 21 -25.00 -20.70 -17.89
CA LEU A 21 -23.96 -20.50 -18.88
C LEU A 21 -23.07 -21.73 -18.95
N PRO A 22 -22.62 -22.14 -20.15
CA PRO A 22 -21.64 -23.21 -20.28
C PRO A 22 -20.39 -22.92 -19.44
N GLU A 23 -19.92 -23.91 -18.68
CA GLU A 23 -18.80 -23.78 -17.76
C GLU A 23 -17.56 -24.53 -18.28
N ASP A 24 -16.43 -23.83 -18.35
CA ASP A 24 -15.14 -24.37 -18.81
C ASP A 24 -14.19 -24.76 -17.66
N GLY A 25 -14.61 -24.51 -16.42
CA GLY A 25 -13.87 -24.74 -15.18
C GLY A 25 -13.34 -23.45 -14.55
N SER A 26 -13.54 -22.28 -15.16
CA SER A 26 -13.12 -20.98 -14.61
C SER A 26 -13.93 -20.54 -13.39
N THR A 27 -15.19 -20.92 -13.28
CA THR A 27 -16.05 -20.58 -12.13
C THR A 27 -16.71 -21.80 -11.49
N ILE A 28 -15.99 -22.93 -11.45
CA ILE A 28 -16.53 -24.25 -11.09
C ILE A 28 -17.33 -24.26 -9.78
N GLN A 29 -16.91 -23.53 -8.74
CA GLN A 29 -17.63 -23.50 -7.47
C GLN A 29 -18.98 -22.77 -7.58
N ALA A 30 -19.00 -21.59 -8.21
CA ALA A 30 -20.24 -20.85 -8.43
C ALA A 30 -21.17 -21.63 -9.37
N PHE A 31 -20.62 -22.32 -10.36
CA PHE A 31 -21.35 -23.23 -11.23
C PHE A 31 -22.00 -24.38 -10.44
N LEU A 32 -21.25 -25.07 -9.55
CA LEU A 32 -21.79 -26.16 -8.74
C LEU A 32 -22.95 -25.70 -7.85
N LEU A 33 -22.84 -24.54 -7.20
CA LEU A 33 -23.96 -23.99 -6.40
C LEU A 33 -25.21 -23.69 -7.24
N ARG A 34 -25.02 -23.17 -8.46
CA ARG A 34 -26.13 -22.88 -9.38
C ARG A 34 -26.77 -24.16 -9.92
N ILE A 35 -25.98 -25.19 -10.21
CA ILE A 35 -26.48 -26.44 -10.80
C ILE A 35 -27.25 -27.28 -9.79
N GLU A 36 -26.77 -27.39 -8.54
CA GLU A 36 -27.48 -28.10 -7.48
C GLU A 36 -28.87 -27.50 -7.22
N ARG A 37 -28.94 -26.17 -7.15
CA ARG A 37 -30.22 -25.46 -6.99
C ARG A 37 -31.16 -25.76 -8.16
N ARG A 38 -30.65 -25.77 -9.40
CA ARG A 38 -31.46 -26.05 -10.58
C ARG A 38 -31.94 -27.50 -10.61
N TYR A 39 -31.05 -28.46 -10.38
CA TYR A 39 -31.42 -29.86 -10.39
C TYR A 39 -32.44 -30.18 -9.31
N THR A 40 -32.31 -29.57 -8.14
CA THR A 40 -33.34 -29.62 -7.09
C THR A 40 -34.68 -29.04 -7.58
N GLN A 41 -34.67 -27.88 -8.24
CA GLN A 41 -35.89 -27.27 -8.80
C GLN A 41 -36.54 -28.09 -9.92
N MET A 42 -35.73 -28.84 -10.68
CA MET A 42 -36.21 -29.75 -11.73
C MET A 42 -36.61 -31.13 -11.18
N GLY A 43 -36.46 -31.38 -9.88
CA GLY A 43 -36.82 -32.65 -9.24
C GLY A 43 -35.90 -33.81 -9.59
N LEU A 44 -34.66 -33.53 -10.02
CA LEU A 44 -33.65 -34.56 -10.27
C LEU A 44 -33.10 -35.10 -8.95
N GLU A 45 -32.91 -36.41 -8.87
CA GLU A 45 -32.29 -37.05 -7.71
C GLU A 45 -30.77 -36.80 -7.71
N PRO A 46 -30.11 -36.63 -6.54
CA PRO A 46 -28.67 -36.38 -6.46
C PRO A 46 -27.79 -37.37 -7.24
N ARG A 47 -28.23 -38.63 -7.35
CA ARG A 47 -27.55 -39.68 -8.14
C ARG A 47 -27.53 -39.45 -9.66
N GLU A 48 -28.39 -38.56 -10.15
CA GLU A 48 -28.51 -38.21 -11.57
C GLU A 48 -27.68 -36.97 -11.91
N TRP A 49 -27.35 -36.15 -10.91
CA TRP A 49 -26.71 -34.85 -11.09
C TRP A 49 -25.35 -34.95 -11.77
N GLY A 50 -24.53 -35.93 -11.37
CA GLY A 50 -23.21 -36.13 -11.96
C GLY A 50 -23.26 -36.46 -13.46
N ASN A 51 -24.28 -37.18 -13.92
CA ASN A 51 -24.46 -37.49 -15.34
C ASN A 51 -25.02 -36.29 -16.13
N ALA A 52 -25.94 -35.55 -15.53
CA ALA A 52 -26.59 -34.39 -16.14
C ALA A 52 -25.62 -33.22 -16.40
N LEU A 53 -24.45 -33.19 -15.73
CA LEU A 53 -23.46 -32.12 -15.92
C LEU A 53 -23.00 -31.95 -17.36
N ILE A 54 -23.00 -33.02 -18.17
CA ILE A 54 -22.50 -32.99 -19.55
C ILE A 54 -23.14 -31.87 -20.39
N ASP A 55 -24.41 -31.53 -20.12
CA ASP A 55 -25.17 -30.53 -20.89
C ASP A 55 -24.76 -29.09 -20.57
N HIS A 56 -23.92 -28.88 -19.56
CA HIS A 56 -23.50 -27.56 -19.10
C HIS A 56 -21.98 -27.36 -19.07
N LEU A 57 -21.20 -28.40 -19.36
CA LEU A 57 -19.75 -28.34 -19.36
C LEU A 57 -19.21 -28.15 -20.76
N VAL A 58 -18.17 -27.32 -20.89
CA VAL A 58 -17.44 -27.10 -22.15
C VAL A 58 -15.93 -27.21 -21.92
N CYS A 59 -15.18 -27.34 -23.02
CA CYS A 59 -13.73 -27.12 -23.04
C CYS A 59 -12.98 -28.01 -21.98
N PRO A 60 -12.04 -27.53 -21.14
CA PRO A 60 -11.37 -28.36 -20.14
C PRO A 60 -12.31 -29.09 -19.17
N ALA A 61 -13.40 -28.46 -18.70
CA ALA A 61 -14.33 -29.08 -17.76
C ALA A 61 -15.06 -30.28 -18.37
N LEU A 62 -15.52 -30.16 -19.62
CA LEU A 62 -16.11 -31.29 -20.34
C LEU A 62 -15.10 -32.43 -20.53
N THR A 63 -13.87 -32.09 -20.89
CA THR A 63 -12.78 -33.07 -21.08
C THR A 63 -12.49 -33.83 -19.78
N TYR A 64 -12.46 -33.13 -18.64
CA TYR A 64 -12.23 -33.77 -17.35
C TYR A 64 -13.43 -34.57 -16.88
N TRP A 65 -14.66 -34.12 -17.13
CA TRP A 65 -15.86 -34.91 -16.85
C TRP A 65 -15.86 -36.24 -17.63
N MET A 66 -15.43 -36.25 -18.90
CA MET A 66 -15.25 -37.49 -19.67
C MET A 66 -14.22 -38.45 -19.05
N TYR A 67 -13.22 -37.92 -18.36
CA TYR A 67 -12.27 -38.71 -17.57
C TYR A 67 -12.90 -39.24 -16.27
N LEU A 68 -13.67 -38.40 -15.54
CA LEU A 68 -14.38 -38.81 -14.33
C LEU A 68 -15.37 -39.94 -14.61
N ARG A 69 -16.14 -39.86 -15.70
CA ARG A 69 -17.08 -40.91 -16.12
C ARG A 69 -16.42 -42.30 -16.27
N ARG A 70 -15.11 -42.35 -16.52
CA ARG A 70 -14.34 -43.60 -16.68
C ARG A 70 -13.67 -44.06 -15.39
N THR A 71 -13.59 -43.22 -14.38
CA THR A 71 -12.72 -43.43 -13.21
C THR A 71 -13.45 -43.42 -11.88
N ILE A 72 -14.67 -42.87 -11.81
CA ILE A 72 -15.49 -42.81 -10.61
C ILE A 72 -16.96 -43.12 -10.94
N ASP A 73 -17.74 -43.45 -9.91
CA ASP A 73 -19.20 -43.50 -10.00
C ASP A 73 -19.77 -42.07 -9.99
N LEU A 74 -20.43 -41.67 -11.07
CA LEU A 74 -21.06 -40.35 -11.19
C LEU A 74 -22.35 -40.21 -10.38
N SER A 75 -22.89 -41.30 -9.84
CA SER A 75 -24.02 -41.26 -8.91
C SER A 75 -23.63 -40.84 -7.50
N ASP A 76 -22.34 -40.90 -7.14
CA ASP A 76 -21.83 -40.28 -5.93
C ASP A 76 -21.52 -38.79 -6.19
N TRP A 77 -22.55 -37.96 -6.04
CA TRP A 77 -22.45 -36.52 -6.25
C TRP A 77 -21.35 -35.87 -5.41
N ALA A 78 -21.18 -36.29 -4.14
CA ALA A 78 -20.16 -35.72 -3.26
C ALA A 78 -18.74 -35.98 -3.79
N THR A 79 -18.50 -37.16 -4.37
CA THR A 79 -17.22 -37.47 -5.02
C THR A 79 -17.04 -36.70 -6.33
N VAL A 80 -18.09 -36.54 -7.14
CA VAL A 80 -18.04 -35.72 -8.36
C VAL A 80 -17.68 -34.26 -8.03
N GLN A 81 -18.36 -33.64 -7.06
CA GLN A 81 -18.08 -32.27 -6.63
C GLN A 81 -16.64 -32.11 -6.15
N ARG A 82 -16.19 -33.00 -5.25
CA ARG A 82 -14.83 -32.95 -4.72
C ARG A 82 -13.79 -32.99 -5.83
N ARG A 83 -13.95 -33.89 -6.80
CA ARG A 83 -13.01 -34.04 -7.93
C ARG A 83 -13.01 -32.85 -8.87
N LEU A 84 -14.18 -32.28 -9.14
CA LEU A 84 -14.30 -31.06 -9.95
C LEU A 84 -13.66 -29.87 -9.24
N LEU A 85 -13.88 -29.72 -7.93
CA LEU A 85 -13.24 -28.69 -7.12
C LEU A 85 -11.72 -28.91 -7.07
N GLU A 86 -11.22 -30.10 -6.74
CA GLU A 86 -9.78 -30.40 -6.74
C GLU A 86 -9.09 -30.06 -8.08
N ARG A 87 -9.80 -30.22 -9.19
CA ARG A 87 -9.23 -29.99 -10.53
C ARG A 87 -9.30 -28.55 -10.99
N PHE A 88 -10.42 -27.88 -10.75
CA PHE A 88 -10.75 -26.59 -11.35
C PHE A 88 -10.88 -25.47 -10.35
N ASP A 89 -11.01 -25.80 -9.07
CA ASP A 89 -11.07 -24.79 -8.03
C ASP A 89 -9.70 -24.14 -7.92
N ARG A 90 -9.58 -23.00 -8.61
CA ARG A 90 -8.46 -22.08 -8.47
C ARG A 90 -8.63 -21.20 -7.24
N THR A 91 -9.62 -21.45 -6.38
CA THR A 91 -9.69 -20.75 -5.10
C THR A 91 -8.37 -20.93 -4.39
N MET A 92 -7.87 -19.82 -3.88
CA MET A 92 -6.61 -19.85 -3.17
C MET A 92 -6.80 -20.69 -1.91
N SER A 93 -5.95 -21.68 -1.69
CA SER A 93 -5.88 -22.33 -0.39
C SER A 93 -5.70 -21.28 0.70
N GLN A 94 -6.04 -21.57 1.95
CA GLN A 94 -5.86 -20.61 3.04
C GLN A 94 -4.41 -20.08 3.10
N SER A 95 -3.40 -20.92 2.88
CA SER A 95 -1.99 -20.50 2.86
C SER A 95 -1.65 -19.60 1.68
N GLN A 96 -2.20 -19.89 0.50
CA GLN A 96 -2.04 -19.05 -0.69
C GLN A 96 -2.74 -17.69 -0.49
N LEU A 97 -3.96 -17.69 0.04
CA LEU A 97 -4.71 -16.48 0.37
C LEU A 97 -3.92 -15.59 1.33
N LEU A 98 -3.40 -16.16 2.42
CA LEU A 98 -2.56 -15.43 3.36
C LEU A 98 -1.30 -14.85 2.71
N THR A 99 -0.70 -15.60 1.77
CA THR A 99 0.48 -15.15 1.01
C THR A 99 0.14 -13.98 0.10
N GLU A 100 -1.01 -13.97 -0.57
CA GLU A 100 -1.44 -12.84 -1.39
C GLU A 100 -1.89 -11.64 -0.55
N LEU A 101 -2.62 -11.87 0.55
CA LEU A 101 -3.00 -10.79 1.47
C LEU A 101 -1.76 -10.08 2.03
N ALA A 102 -0.69 -10.83 2.32
CA ALA A 102 0.58 -10.24 2.75
C ALA A 102 1.26 -9.36 1.68
N LYS A 103 0.91 -9.52 0.40
CA LYS A 103 1.41 -8.65 -0.69
C LYS A 103 0.59 -7.37 -0.83
N VAL A 104 -0.65 -7.34 -0.36
CA VAL A 104 -1.49 -6.14 -0.36
C VAL A 104 -0.95 -5.17 0.69
N ARG A 105 -0.22 -4.14 0.25
CA ARG A 105 0.41 -3.16 1.13
C ARG A 105 -0.31 -1.83 1.04
N TRP A 106 -0.42 -1.15 2.17
CA TRP A 106 -0.88 0.22 2.21
C TRP A 106 -0.01 1.11 1.30
N ASN A 107 -0.65 1.82 0.37
CA ASN A 107 0.01 2.66 -0.63
C ASN A 107 -0.27 4.17 -0.44
N GLY A 108 -0.92 4.55 0.66
CA GLY A 108 -1.32 5.94 0.92
C GLY A 108 -2.70 6.31 0.37
N ASN A 109 -3.35 5.44 -0.40
CA ASN A 109 -4.67 5.65 -0.98
C ASN A 109 -5.64 4.56 -0.49
N LEU A 110 -6.64 4.96 0.30
CA LEU A 110 -7.62 4.02 0.86
C LEU A 110 -8.38 3.26 -0.22
N LYS A 111 -8.73 3.92 -1.33
CA LYS A 111 -9.50 3.31 -2.41
C LYS A 111 -8.67 2.22 -3.11
N GLU A 112 -7.45 2.54 -3.52
CA GLU A 112 -6.58 1.58 -4.21
C GLU A 112 -6.21 0.40 -3.31
N TYR A 113 -5.90 0.65 -2.04
CA TYR A 113 -5.67 -0.41 -1.05
C TYR A 113 -6.89 -1.33 -0.91
N THR A 114 -8.09 -0.74 -0.80
CA THR A 114 -9.34 -1.51 -0.65
C THR A 114 -9.66 -2.31 -1.91
N ASP A 115 -9.48 -1.74 -3.10
CA ASP A 115 -9.71 -2.41 -4.38
C ASP A 115 -8.75 -3.62 -4.52
N GLN A 116 -7.47 -3.46 -4.16
CA GLN A 116 -6.50 -4.56 -4.17
C GLN A 116 -6.84 -5.64 -3.14
N PHE A 117 -7.28 -5.24 -1.95
CA PHE A 117 -7.69 -6.17 -0.91
C PHE A 117 -8.92 -6.99 -1.34
N ALA A 118 -9.93 -6.35 -1.92
CA ALA A 118 -11.16 -6.99 -2.39
C ALA A 118 -10.87 -8.09 -3.43
N VAL A 119 -10.01 -7.81 -4.41
CA VAL A 119 -9.61 -8.78 -5.44
C VAL A 119 -9.03 -10.07 -4.83
N VAL A 120 -8.28 -9.94 -3.73
CA VAL A 120 -7.68 -11.09 -3.04
C VAL A 120 -8.71 -11.80 -2.15
N ALA A 121 -9.50 -11.03 -1.37
CA ALA A 121 -10.52 -11.55 -0.47
C ALA A 121 -11.61 -12.33 -1.22
N GLU A 122 -12.07 -11.84 -2.37
CA GLU A 122 -13.13 -12.47 -3.18
C GLU A 122 -12.67 -13.79 -3.84
N ARG A 123 -11.36 -14.01 -4.00
CA ARG A 123 -10.79 -15.25 -4.56
C ARG A 123 -10.50 -16.32 -3.50
N GLY A 124 -10.57 -15.95 -2.23
CA GLY A 124 -10.15 -16.76 -1.10
C GLY A 124 -11.30 -17.13 -0.17
N LEU A 125 -11.98 -18.24 -0.45
CA LEU A 125 -13.08 -18.73 0.40
C LEU A 125 -12.59 -19.50 1.65
N GLY A 126 -11.29 -19.51 1.91
CA GLY A 126 -10.65 -20.23 3.02
C GLY A 126 -10.63 -19.48 4.36
N LEU A 127 -11.10 -18.23 4.44
CA LEU A 127 -11.11 -17.45 5.68
C LEU A 127 -12.51 -16.90 5.98
N ALA A 128 -12.87 -16.92 7.27
CA ALA A 128 -14.12 -16.33 7.73
C ALA A 128 -14.10 -14.79 7.56
N PRO A 129 -15.26 -14.15 7.30
CA PRO A 129 -15.33 -12.71 7.04
C PRO A 129 -14.78 -11.83 8.17
N ASP A 130 -14.90 -12.26 9.44
CA ASP A 130 -14.31 -11.59 10.61
C ASP A 130 -12.78 -11.61 10.57
N LYS A 131 -12.18 -12.72 10.13
CA LYS A 131 -10.73 -12.83 9.95
C LYS A 131 -10.22 -11.95 8.82
N LEU A 132 -10.96 -11.88 7.71
CA LEU A 132 -10.64 -10.92 6.65
C LEU A 132 -10.68 -9.49 7.17
N ALA A 133 -11.60 -9.16 8.08
CA ALA A 133 -11.65 -7.84 8.70
C ALA A 133 -10.41 -7.54 9.56
N ASP A 134 -9.94 -8.52 10.36
CA ASP A 134 -8.70 -8.40 11.13
C ASP A 134 -7.49 -8.14 10.20
N TYR A 135 -7.39 -8.88 9.09
CA TYR A 135 -6.34 -8.68 8.08
C TYR A 135 -6.41 -7.31 7.40
N TYR A 136 -7.62 -6.87 7.03
CA TYR A 136 -7.82 -5.55 6.44
C TYR A 136 -7.35 -4.44 7.39
N CYS A 137 -7.75 -4.52 8.66
CA CYS A 137 -7.41 -3.51 9.67
C CYS A 137 -5.91 -3.49 9.98
N THR A 138 -5.26 -4.66 10.07
CA THR A 138 -3.83 -4.77 10.35
C THR A 138 -2.94 -4.33 9.19
N GLY A 139 -3.45 -4.35 7.95
CA GLY A 139 -2.75 -3.81 6.77
C GLY A 139 -2.76 -2.28 6.67
N LEU A 140 -3.61 -1.59 7.45
CA LEU A 140 -3.66 -0.13 7.53
C LEU A 140 -2.56 0.45 8.46
N PRO A 141 -2.18 1.73 8.29
CA PRO A 141 -1.31 2.41 9.24
C PRO A 141 -1.85 2.34 10.67
N THR A 142 -0.97 2.15 11.67
CA THR A 142 -1.36 1.92 13.08
C THR A 142 -2.33 2.97 13.62
N ASP A 143 -2.07 4.25 13.38
CA ASP A 143 -2.95 5.33 13.84
C ASP A 143 -4.35 5.21 13.22
N PHE A 144 -4.42 4.77 11.96
CA PHE A 144 -5.67 4.63 11.24
C PHE A 144 -6.44 3.38 11.67
N HIS A 145 -5.73 2.25 11.85
CA HIS A 145 -6.27 1.04 12.44
C HIS A 145 -6.91 1.32 13.82
N LEU A 146 -6.21 2.04 14.71
CA LEU A 146 -6.74 2.38 16.04
C LEU A 146 -7.99 3.27 15.96
N LEU A 147 -8.02 4.21 15.02
CA LEU A 147 -9.18 5.09 14.82
C LEU A 147 -10.43 4.32 14.38
N ILE A 148 -10.29 3.42 13.40
CA ILE A 148 -11.45 2.64 12.92
C ILE A 148 -11.91 1.64 13.99
N THR A 149 -10.99 1.00 14.72
CA THR A 149 -11.33 -0.05 15.71
C THR A 149 -11.65 0.47 17.12
N ASN A 150 -11.93 1.77 17.31
CA ASN A 150 -12.15 2.36 18.64
C ASN A 150 -11.04 1.97 19.64
N ASN A 151 -9.79 2.30 19.27
CA ASN A 151 -8.56 1.95 19.99
C ASN A 151 -8.33 0.43 20.13
N GLY A 152 -8.61 -0.33 19.07
CA GLY A 152 -8.39 -1.79 19.03
C GLY A 152 -9.42 -2.63 19.76
N LYS A 153 -10.51 -2.03 20.26
CA LYS A 153 -11.56 -2.74 21.01
C LYS A 153 -12.72 -3.23 20.14
N GLY A 154 -12.96 -2.53 19.02
CA GLY A 154 -13.99 -2.87 18.06
C GLY A 154 -13.54 -3.99 17.14
N LYS A 155 -14.37 -5.02 16.99
CA LYS A 155 -14.23 -6.06 15.97
C LYS A 155 -15.34 -5.90 14.94
N TYR A 156 -15.01 -6.13 13.69
CA TYR A 156 -15.97 -6.12 12.59
C TYR A 156 -16.38 -7.54 12.24
N GLN A 157 -17.62 -7.72 11.82
CA GLN A 157 -18.14 -9.03 11.39
C GLN A 157 -17.74 -9.36 9.96
N SER A 158 -17.34 -8.34 9.18
CA SER A 158 -16.88 -8.50 7.82
C SER A 158 -15.88 -7.40 7.46
N TRP A 159 -15.03 -7.66 6.46
CA TRP A 159 -14.04 -6.68 6.02
C TRP A 159 -14.71 -5.47 5.35
N GLU A 160 -15.90 -5.64 4.75
CA GLU A 160 -16.70 -4.56 4.18
C GLU A 160 -17.18 -3.57 5.26
N GLN A 161 -17.49 -4.06 6.48
CA GLN A 161 -17.80 -3.17 7.60
C GLN A 161 -16.58 -2.33 8.01
N ALA A 162 -15.38 -2.94 8.00
CA ALA A 162 -14.14 -2.25 8.28
C ALA A 162 -13.82 -1.18 7.21
N VAL A 163 -14.05 -1.50 5.94
CA VAL A 163 -13.93 -0.57 4.81
C VAL A 163 -14.89 0.61 4.98
N ALA A 164 -16.16 0.35 5.30
CA ALA A 164 -17.14 1.41 5.48
C ALA A 164 -16.72 2.38 6.59
N ALA A 165 -16.22 1.86 7.72
CA ALA A 165 -15.69 2.69 8.79
C ALA A 165 -14.43 3.47 8.38
N ALA A 166 -13.55 2.85 7.59
CA ALA A 166 -12.37 3.53 7.06
C ALA A 166 -12.75 4.68 6.11
N ILE A 167 -13.70 4.47 5.18
CA ILE A 167 -14.16 5.51 4.24
C ILE A 167 -14.74 6.71 5.01
N GLN A 168 -15.59 6.44 6.01
CA GLN A 168 -16.21 7.49 6.83
C GLN A 168 -15.19 8.38 7.55
N LEU A 169 -14.02 7.84 7.90
CA LEU A 169 -12.97 8.60 8.58
C LEU A 169 -11.93 9.20 7.64
N TYR A 170 -11.68 8.57 6.48
CA TYR A 170 -10.63 8.97 5.56
C TYR A 170 -10.99 10.22 4.74
N GLU A 171 -12.21 10.28 4.22
CA GLU A 171 -12.68 11.42 3.41
C GLU A 171 -12.60 12.76 4.19
N PRO A 172 -13.11 12.86 5.43
CA PRO A 172 -12.94 14.08 6.22
C PRO A 172 -11.48 14.36 6.59
N LYS A 173 -10.68 13.32 6.87
CA LYS A 173 -9.27 13.48 7.27
C LYS A 173 -8.44 14.04 6.12
N GLN A 174 -8.66 13.60 4.88
CA GLN A 174 -7.96 14.16 3.73
C GLN A 174 -8.36 15.60 3.45
N SER A 175 -9.65 15.92 3.53
CA SER A 175 -10.12 17.31 3.42
C SER A 175 -9.43 18.24 4.43
N VAL A 176 -9.30 17.81 5.70
CA VAL A 176 -8.64 18.59 6.74
C VAL A 176 -7.13 18.72 6.50
N LEU A 177 -6.47 17.65 6.03
CA LEU A 177 -5.03 17.69 5.70
C LEU A 177 -4.76 18.64 4.53
N GLU A 178 -5.56 18.58 3.47
CA GLU A 178 -5.49 19.49 2.32
C GLU A 178 -5.69 20.95 2.75
N LEU A 179 -6.70 21.21 3.59
CA LEU A 179 -6.95 22.55 4.13
C LEU A 179 -5.74 23.04 4.95
N ARG A 180 -5.19 22.20 5.82
CA ARG A 180 -4.01 22.53 6.62
C ARG A 180 -2.80 22.84 5.74
N GLU A 181 -2.58 22.05 4.69
CA GLU A 181 -1.49 22.28 3.76
C GLU A 181 -1.67 23.60 3.00
N ARG A 182 -2.89 23.87 2.52
CA ARG A 182 -3.24 25.15 1.87
C ARG A 182 -2.95 26.34 2.77
N THR A 183 -3.41 26.30 4.03
CA THR A 183 -3.15 27.36 5.02
C THR A 183 -1.66 27.51 5.29
N SER A 184 -0.94 26.40 5.41
CA SER A 184 0.51 26.42 5.64
C SER A 184 1.28 27.01 4.45
N ARG A 185 0.86 26.72 3.21
CA ARG A 185 1.42 27.32 2.00
C ARG A 185 1.18 28.82 1.97
N ALA A 186 -0.03 29.28 2.32
CA ALA A 186 -0.36 30.70 2.40
C ALA A 186 0.49 31.44 3.45
N ILE A 187 0.67 30.85 4.64
CA ILE A 187 1.54 31.43 5.69
C ILE A 187 2.99 31.53 5.20
N ARG A 188 3.53 30.48 4.57
CA ARG A 188 4.91 30.52 4.03
C ARG A 188 5.10 31.60 2.97
N ALA A 189 4.15 31.76 2.06
CA ALA A 189 4.18 32.83 1.06
C ALA A 189 4.17 34.22 1.70
N ALA A 190 3.26 34.46 2.66
CA ALA A 190 3.18 35.73 3.37
C ALA A 190 4.45 36.06 4.17
N VAL A 191 5.15 35.07 4.75
CA VAL A 191 6.42 35.29 5.46
C VAL A 191 7.56 35.63 4.50
N GLN A 192 7.56 35.04 3.29
CA GLN A 192 8.57 35.35 2.26
C GLN A 192 8.39 36.74 1.66
N ASP A 193 7.13 37.19 1.49
CA ASP A 193 6.82 38.55 1.03
C ASP A 193 7.16 39.62 2.10
N ASN A 194 7.30 39.22 3.37
CA ASN A 194 7.56 40.11 4.50
C ASN A 194 9.01 40.08 5.03
N GLY A 195 10.03 39.74 4.24
CA GLY A 195 11.43 39.86 4.69
C GLY A 195 12.47 40.19 3.60
N PRO A 196 13.52 41.01 3.87
CA PRO A 196 13.69 42.07 4.86
C PRO A 196 13.79 43.45 4.18
N SER A 197 12.71 44.25 4.20
CA SER A 197 12.81 45.71 4.02
C SER A 197 13.21 46.34 5.35
N GLY A 198 14.49 46.19 5.67
CA GLY A 198 15.11 46.73 6.89
C GLY A 198 16.59 47.05 6.69
N HIS A 199 17.01 47.37 5.47
CA HIS A 199 18.23 48.14 5.26
C HIS A 199 17.82 49.61 5.34
N GLN A 200 17.93 50.19 6.53
CA GLN A 200 17.99 51.64 6.65
C GLN A 200 19.17 52.13 5.81
N GLU A 201 18.85 52.76 4.68
CA GLU A 201 19.68 53.78 4.07
C GLU A 201 20.01 54.82 5.14
N ILE A 202 21.19 54.69 5.75
CA ILE A 202 21.91 55.86 6.22
C ILE A 202 22.83 56.23 5.06
N GLU A 203 22.23 56.83 4.04
CA GLU A 203 22.96 57.58 3.04
C GLU A 203 23.62 58.78 3.74
N ASN A 204 24.95 58.77 3.70
CA ASN A 204 25.84 59.92 3.57
C ASN A 204 25.14 61.30 3.59
N ARG A 205 25.05 61.89 4.78
CA ARG A 205 25.19 63.34 4.94
C ARG A 205 26.55 63.63 5.55
N SER A 206 27.38 64.30 4.76
CA SER A 206 28.72 64.79 5.08
C SER A 206 28.78 65.50 6.43
N GLY A 207 29.68 65.05 7.31
CA GLY A 207 30.03 65.72 8.56
C GLY A 207 31.18 64.99 9.24
N GLY A 208 32.42 65.49 9.05
CA GLY A 208 33.62 64.85 9.57
C GLY A 208 33.58 64.64 11.08
N THR A 209 33.74 63.39 11.53
CA THR A 209 34.21 63.06 12.88
C THR A 209 34.85 61.67 12.87
N HIS A 210 36.15 61.64 13.16
CA HIS A 210 37.05 60.50 13.39
C HIS A 210 36.45 59.09 13.44
N VAL A 211 36.79 58.25 12.44
CA VAL A 211 36.67 56.78 12.54
C VAL A 211 37.58 56.32 13.67
N ASN A 212 36.99 55.89 14.78
CA ASN A 212 37.70 55.21 15.85
C ASN A 212 37.80 53.72 15.49
N CYS A 213 38.99 53.15 15.59
CA CYS A 213 39.25 51.74 15.39
C CYS A 213 38.59 50.94 16.52
N PHE A 214 37.60 50.10 16.21
CA PHE A 214 36.92 49.27 17.21
C PHE A 214 37.82 48.20 17.87
N GLU A 215 39.01 47.94 17.32
CA GLU A 215 39.96 46.96 17.89
C GLU A 215 40.88 47.58 18.96
N CYS A 216 41.28 48.85 18.82
CA CYS A 216 42.20 49.52 19.76
C CYS A 216 41.65 50.83 20.35
N GLN A 217 40.44 51.23 19.99
CA GLN A 217 39.79 52.51 20.32
C GLN A 217 40.56 53.77 19.88
N GLY A 218 41.63 53.63 19.09
CA GLY A 218 42.40 54.74 18.53
C GLY A 218 41.69 55.43 17.37
N ARG A 219 41.93 56.73 17.16
CA ARG A 219 41.26 57.52 16.11
C ARG A 219 42.03 57.53 14.79
N GLY A 220 41.34 57.73 13.67
CA GLY A 220 41.95 58.05 12.38
C GLY A 220 42.21 56.87 11.44
N HIS A 221 41.79 55.64 11.80
CA HIS A 221 41.88 54.49 10.92
C HIS A 221 40.80 53.43 11.24
N PRO A 222 40.29 52.68 10.25
CA PRO A 222 39.40 51.55 10.50
C PRO A 222 40.18 50.32 10.99
N ALA A 223 39.51 49.44 11.74
CA ALA A 223 40.09 48.22 12.34
C ALA A 223 40.88 47.34 11.37
N ARG A 224 40.51 47.34 10.08
CA ARG A 224 41.21 46.55 9.05
C ARG A 224 42.68 46.94 8.89
N VAL A 225 43.02 48.21 9.13
CA VAL A 225 44.36 48.80 8.93
C VAL A 225 45.01 49.16 10.28
N CYS A 226 44.56 48.54 11.38
CA CYS A 226 45.11 48.83 12.70
C CYS A 226 46.59 48.40 12.80
N PRO A 227 47.52 49.33 13.10
CA PRO A 227 48.95 49.03 13.20
C PRO A 227 49.31 48.18 14.43
N SER A 228 48.39 48.04 15.38
CA SER A 228 48.55 47.22 16.59
C SER A 228 48.20 45.73 16.41
N LYS A 229 48.16 45.20 15.17
CA LYS A 229 47.93 43.77 14.90
C LYS A 229 49.12 42.90 15.35
N GLY A 230 49.34 42.84 16.65
CA GLY A 230 50.07 41.78 17.32
C GLY A 230 49.13 40.60 17.60
N GLU A 231 49.51 39.44 17.10
CA GLU A 231 49.07 38.08 17.43
C GLU A 231 47.69 37.91 18.08
N ARG A 232 46.70 37.50 17.28
CA ARG A 232 45.35 37.17 17.74
C ARG A 232 45.38 35.96 18.68
N THR A 233 45.32 36.20 19.99
CA THR A 233 44.88 35.19 20.95
C THR A 233 43.40 34.87 20.70
N LYS A 234 43.09 33.58 20.55
CA LYS A 234 41.75 33.07 20.22
C LYS A 234 40.77 33.45 21.34
N ARG A 235 39.54 33.86 21.00
CA ARG A 235 38.46 34.10 21.98
C ARG A 235 38.17 32.78 22.75
N PRO A 236 38.02 32.82 24.09
CA PRO A 236 37.67 31.63 24.87
C PRO A 236 36.33 31.04 24.38
N GLY A 237 36.30 29.76 24.01
CA GLY A 237 35.07 29.04 23.66
C GLY A 237 34.90 28.66 22.18
N GLU A 238 35.74 29.15 21.26
CA GLU A 238 35.70 28.65 19.88
C GLU A 238 36.51 27.34 19.73
N ILE A 239 35.82 26.22 19.56
CA ILE A 239 36.41 24.93 19.17
C ILE A 239 36.78 24.91 17.67
N CYS A 240 37.82 24.16 17.31
CA CYS A 240 38.22 23.96 15.94
C CYS A 240 37.11 23.21 15.19
N LYS A 241 36.51 23.84 14.17
CA LYS A 241 35.43 23.22 13.38
C LYS A 241 35.86 21.96 12.60
N LYS A 242 37.16 21.64 12.54
CA LYS A 242 37.68 20.44 11.86
C LYS A 242 37.96 19.26 12.81
N CYS A 243 38.37 19.50 14.04
CA CYS A 243 38.76 18.42 14.98
C CYS A 243 38.13 18.54 16.37
N GLY A 244 37.35 19.58 16.64
CA GLY A 244 36.79 19.88 17.96
C GLY A 244 37.81 20.41 18.99
N GLY A 245 39.10 20.48 18.67
CA GLY A 245 40.15 20.94 19.59
C GLY A 245 40.10 22.43 19.92
N VAL A 246 40.47 22.79 21.14
CA VAL A 246 40.58 24.19 21.61
C VAL A 246 41.98 24.76 21.32
N GLY A 247 42.12 26.09 21.34
CA GLY A 247 43.43 26.76 21.24
C GLY A 247 43.96 27.07 19.82
N HIS A 248 43.35 26.55 18.74
CA HIS A 248 43.79 26.85 17.36
C HIS A 248 42.61 27.04 16.38
N TYR A 249 42.79 27.82 15.32
CA TYR A 249 41.80 27.94 14.23
C TYR A 249 41.88 26.75 13.27
N ALA A 250 40.79 26.42 12.55
CA ALA A 250 40.74 25.31 11.59
C ALA A 250 41.79 25.36 10.46
N ARG A 251 42.34 26.55 10.17
CA ARG A 251 43.45 26.76 9.24
C ARG A 251 44.83 26.37 9.79
N TYR A 252 44.96 26.24 11.12
CA TYR A 252 46.18 25.87 11.84
C TYR A 252 45.97 24.55 12.61
N CYS A 253 45.14 23.65 12.08
CA CYS A 253 44.82 22.38 12.72
C CYS A 253 45.99 21.40 12.52
N PRO A 254 46.67 20.95 13.59
CA PRO A 254 47.86 20.09 13.48
C PRO A 254 47.53 18.65 13.02
N THR A 255 46.26 18.26 12.98
CA THR A 255 45.83 16.89 12.61
C THR A 255 45.53 16.71 11.12
N TYR A 256 45.77 17.72 10.27
CA TYR A 256 45.37 17.66 8.84
C TYR A 256 46.43 17.07 7.88
N GLU A 257 47.66 16.83 8.33
CA GLU A 257 48.75 16.23 7.53
C GLU A 257 48.90 14.71 7.78
N ARG A 258 47.80 13.95 7.86
CA ARG A 258 47.86 12.47 7.87
C ARG A 258 46.74 11.83 7.06
N GLY A 259 46.52 12.38 5.87
CA GLY A 259 45.56 11.87 4.89
C GLY A 259 46.16 11.72 3.49
N ARG A 260 47.39 11.19 3.37
CA ARG A 260 47.92 10.57 2.14
C ARG A 260 49.26 9.86 2.41
N LEU A 261 49.26 8.54 2.52
CA LEU A 261 50.34 7.70 1.98
C LEU A 261 49.73 6.41 1.42
N GLU A 262 50.12 6.18 0.17
CA GLU A 262 49.86 5.13 -0.81
C GLU A 262 50.23 3.69 -0.36
N PRO A 263 49.89 2.65 -1.15
CA PRO A 263 49.91 1.24 -0.74
C PRO A 263 51.32 0.66 -0.67
N ALA A 264 51.50 -0.34 0.19
CA ALA A 264 52.73 -1.15 0.25
C ALA A 264 52.59 -2.40 -0.60
N ASP A 265 53.28 -2.41 -1.74
CA ASP A 265 53.63 -3.59 -2.51
C ASP A 265 54.73 -4.38 -1.79
N LYS A 266 54.51 -5.69 -1.59
CA LYS A 266 55.55 -6.70 -1.40
C LYS A 266 55.18 -7.94 -2.21
N SER A 267 55.62 -7.94 -3.46
CA SER A 267 56.05 -9.11 -4.24
C SER A 267 56.53 -10.29 -3.37
N SER A 268 55.97 -11.49 -3.59
CA SER A 268 56.70 -12.73 -3.95
C SER A 268 55.77 -13.96 -4.05
N ARG A 269 55.48 -14.35 -5.30
CA ARG A 269 55.39 -15.71 -5.88
C ARG A 269 54.88 -16.90 -5.03
N GLU A 270 53.77 -17.47 -5.53
CA GLU A 270 53.36 -18.89 -5.56
C GLU A 270 54.52 -19.90 -5.81
N PRO A 271 54.42 -21.19 -5.39
CA PRO A 271 53.57 -22.15 -6.10
C PRO A 271 52.95 -23.33 -5.31
N THR A 272 51.86 -23.82 -5.89
CA THR A 272 51.30 -25.20 -5.92
C THR A 272 51.90 -26.30 -5.03
N SER A 273 51.00 -27.00 -4.32
CA SER A 273 50.80 -28.46 -4.43
C SER A 273 49.35 -28.79 -4.09
#